data_AF-A0A943H2M9-F1
#
_entry.id   AF-A0A943H2M9-F1
#
_cell.length_a   1.000
_cell.length_b   1.000
_cell.length_c   1.000
_cell.angle_alpha   90.00
_cell.angle_beta   90.00
_cell.angle_gamma   90.00
#
_symmetry.space_group_name_H-M   'P 1'
#
loop_
_entity.id
_entity.type
_entity.pdbx_description
1 polymer ?
#
loop_
_entity_poly.entity_id
_entity_poly.type
_entity_poly.pdbx_seq_one_letter_code
_entity_poly.pdbx_strand_id
1 'polypeptide(L)'
;MDKGDGESLENRVHDRNPKDTNDEEVTYMPTMDMIEYERVNYVKEMQDYLRNLKNLNKKEAKEKSFQNLVKSDIISENGEFTERFARKK
;
A
#
# COMPACT_ATOMS: atom_id res chain seq x y z
N MET A 1 -48.15 12.68 49.19
CA MET A 1 -47.07 12.30 50.12
C MET A 1 -46.64 10.90 49.73
N ASP A 2 -45.36 10.80 49.42
CA ASP A 2 -44.60 9.57 49.14
C ASP A 2 -44.28 8.80 50.44
N LYS A 3 -43.94 7.51 50.28
CA LYS A 3 -43.29 6.50 51.16
C LYS A 3 -43.85 5.11 50.76
N GLY A 4 -43.14 4.24 50.04
CA GLY A 4 -41.92 3.52 50.46
C GLY A 4 -42.33 2.30 51.31
N ASP A 5 -41.93 1.04 51.13
CA ASP A 5 -40.78 0.37 50.50
C ASP A 5 -41.22 -1.11 50.27
N GLY A 6 -40.77 -1.89 49.27
CA GLY A 6 -39.45 -2.51 49.19
C GLY A 6 -39.60 -4.04 49.07
N GLU A 7 -39.25 -4.63 47.93
CA GLU A 7 -38.80 -6.03 47.86
C GLU A 7 -37.62 -6.15 46.89
N SER A 8 -36.60 -6.82 47.38
CA SER A 8 -35.27 -6.99 46.80
C SER A 8 -35.29 -8.04 45.70
N LEU A 9 -34.65 -7.73 44.56
CA LEU A 9 -34.20 -8.73 43.58
C LEU A 9 -32.70 -8.53 43.36
N GLU A 10 -31.93 -8.88 44.39
CA GLU A 10 -30.52 -9.21 44.23
C GLU A 10 -30.36 -10.39 43.24
N ASN A 11 -29.32 -10.29 42.41
CA ASN A 11 -28.67 -11.37 41.67
C ASN A 11 -29.33 -11.83 40.35
N ARG A 12 -29.06 -11.06 39.30
CA ARG A 12 -28.68 -11.67 38.02
C ARG A 12 -27.64 -10.80 37.31
N VAL A 13 -26.39 -10.97 37.72
CA VAL A 13 -25.24 -10.62 36.89
C VAL A 13 -25.34 -11.52 35.66
N HIS A 14 -26.01 -11.04 34.61
CA HIS A 14 -25.81 -11.62 33.29
C HIS A 14 -24.40 -11.26 32.87
N ASP A 15 -23.56 -12.30 32.81
CA ASP A 15 -22.33 -12.36 32.04
C ASP A 15 -22.55 -11.64 30.70
N ARG A 16 -22.19 -10.35 30.67
CA ARG A 16 -21.98 -9.67 29.41
C ARG A 16 -20.56 -10.05 29.01
N ASN A 17 -20.52 -11.17 28.29
CA ASN A 17 -19.43 -11.56 27.41
C ASN A 17 -18.79 -10.29 26.79
N PRO A 18 -17.45 -10.22 26.71
CA PRO A 18 -16.77 -9.06 26.18
C PRO A 18 -17.39 -8.71 24.82
N LYS A 19 -17.80 -7.45 24.66
CA LYS A 19 -18.12 -6.94 23.32
C LYS A 19 -16.91 -7.21 22.46
N ASP A 20 -17.10 -8.02 21.42
CA ASP A 20 -16.17 -8.12 20.31
C ASP A 20 -15.90 -6.70 19.83
N THR A 21 -14.76 -6.16 20.23
CA THR A 21 -14.13 -5.04 19.52
C THR A 21 -13.70 -5.64 18.20
N ASN A 22 -14.65 -5.77 17.28
CA ASN A 22 -14.32 -5.72 15.86
C ASN A 22 -13.73 -4.32 15.67
N ASP A 23 -12.41 -4.24 15.83
CA ASP A 23 -11.60 -3.19 15.22
C ASP A 23 -11.92 -3.27 13.73
N GLU A 24 -12.95 -2.53 13.33
CA GLU A 24 -13.31 -2.31 11.94
C GLU A 24 -12.06 -1.67 11.33
N GLU A 25 -11.30 -2.46 10.58
CA GLU A 25 -10.12 -2.01 9.86
C GLU A 25 -10.62 -0.98 8.84
N VAL A 26 -10.66 0.30 9.25
CA VAL A 26 -11.06 1.39 8.38
C VAL A 26 -9.98 1.51 7.33
N THR A 27 -10.16 0.83 6.20
CA THR A 27 -9.38 1.03 4.99
C THR A 27 -9.56 2.48 4.56
N TYR A 28 -8.62 3.33 4.97
CA TYR A 28 -8.59 4.75 4.60
C TYR A 28 -8.46 4.85 3.08
N MET A 29 -9.53 5.27 2.41
CA MET A 29 -9.48 5.53 0.97
C MET A 29 -8.79 6.90 0.75
N PRO A 30 -7.70 6.96 -0.02
CA PRO A 30 -7.04 8.22 -0.31
C PRO A 30 -7.97 9.13 -1.10
N THR A 31 -7.82 10.44 -0.91
CA THR A 31 -8.58 11.42 -1.67
C THR A 31 -8.10 11.47 -3.13
N MET A 32 -8.95 11.97 -4.02
CA MET A 32 -8.58 12.15 -5.44
C MET A 32 -7.33 13.04 -5.58
N ASP A 33 -7.26 14.13 -4.83
CA ASP A 33 -6.13 15.07 -4.85
C ASP A 33 -4.81 14.38 -4.46
N MET A 34 -4.84 13.47 -3.48
CA MET A 34 -3.66 12.68 -3.10
C MET A 34 -3.21 11.77 -4.23
N ILE A 35 -4.15 11.07 -4.88
CA ILE A 35 -3.84 10.18 -6.02
C ILE A 35 -3.26 10.98 -7.19
N GLU A 36 -3.82 12.14 -7.50
CA GLU A 36 -3.33 13.00 -8.57
C GLU A 36 -1.93 13.54 -8.29
N TYR A 37 -1.68 13.96 -7.05
CA TYR A 37 -0.35 14.40 -6.61
C TYR A 37 0.70 13.31 -6.79
N GLU A 38 0.41 12.09 -6.34
CA GLU A 38 1.31 10.94 -6.47
C GLU A 38 1.61 10.61 -7.94
N ARG A 39 0.59 10.66 -8.80
CA ARG A 39 0.75 10.44 -10.25
C ARG A 39 1.66 11.48 -10.90
N VAL A 40 1.43 12.77 -10.60
CA VAL A 40 2.26 13.86 -11.12
C VAL A 40 3.69 13.73 -10.64
N ASN A 41 3.89 13.41 -9.35
CA ASN A 41 5.22 13.20 -8.79
C ASN A 41 5.95 12.03 -9.45
N TYR A 42 5.26 10.89 -9.64
CA TYR A 42 5.82 9.73 -10.33
C TYR A 42 6.29 10.07 -11.75
N VAL A 43 5.46 10.78 -12.54
CA VAL A 43 5.84 11.20 -13.90
C VAL A 43 7.07 12.09 -13.88
N LYS A 44 7.15 13.02 -12.93
CA LYS A 44 8.30 13.92 -12.78
C LYS A 44 9.58 13.14 -12.46
N GLU A 45 9.53 12.21 -11.51
CA GLU A 45 10.66 11.35 -11.16
C GLU A 45 11.15 10.52 -12.36
N MET A 46 10.23 9.99 -13.17
CA MET A 46 10.58 9.27 -14.39
C MET A 46 11.24 10.17 -15.44
N GLN A 47 10.76 11.40 -15.61
CA GLN A 47 11.40 12.38 -16.51
C GLN A 47 12.82 12.70 -16.06
N ASP A 48 13.01 12.95 -14.76
CA ASP A 48 14.33 13.24 -14.18
C ASP A 48 15.28 12.04 -14.29
N TYR A 49 14.78 10.83 -14.06
CA TYR A 49 15.55 9.59 -14.26
C TYR A 49 16.04 9.47 -15.71
N LEU A 50 15.17 9.66 -16.69
CA LEU A 50 15.54 9.57 -18.11
C LEU A 50 16.50 10.68 -18.52
N ARG A 51 16.33 11.90 -18.00
CA ARG A 51 17.27 13.01 -18.25
C ARG A 51 18.64 12.69 -17.68
N ASN A 52 18.71 12.15 -16.47
CA ASN A 52 19.95 11.73 -15.84
C ASN A 52 20.63 10.61 -16.62
N LEU A 53 19.88 9.60 -17.08
CA LEU A 53 20.42 8.53 -17.93
C LEU A 53 21.05 9.06 -19.22
N LYS A 54 20.43 10.04 -19.88
CA LYS A 54 20.96 10.64 -21.12
C LYS A 54 22.28 11.39 -20.92
N ASN A 55 22.54 11.87 -19.70
CA ASN A 55 23.77 12.58 -19.37
C ASN A 55 24.92 11.64 -18.98
N LEU A 56 24.65 10.35 -18.75
CA LEU A 56 25.67 9.35 -18.45
C LEU A 56 26.36 8.86 -19.73
N ASN A 57 27.58 8.35 -19.59
CA ASN A 57 28.21 7.65 -20.70
C ASN A 57 27.46 6.34 -21.01
N LYS A 58 27.63 5.82 -22.23
CA LYS A 58 26.87 4.64 -22.70
C LYS A 58 27.02 3.41 -21.79
N LYS A 59 28.20 3.20 -21.19
CA LYS A 59 28.46 2.06 -20.31
C LYS A 59 27.69 2.21 -18.98
N GLU A 60 27.79 3.37 -18.35
CA GLU A 60 27.08 3.68 -17.10
C GLU A 60 25.57 3.69 -17.29
N ALA A 61 25.08 4.29 -18.37
CA ALA A 61 23.66 4.31 -18.70
C ALA A 61 23.10 2.90 -18.86
N LYS A 62 23.85 2.00 -19.54
CA LYS A 62 23.46 0.61 -19.73
C LYS A 62 23.39 -0.14 -18.40
N GLU A 63 24.41 -0.01 -17.55
CA GLU A 63 24.45 -0.65 -16.24
C GLU A 63 23.29 -0.19 -15.35
N LYS A 64 23.08 1.13 -15.25
CA LYS A 64 22.02 1.70 -14.42
C LYS A 64 20.62 1.35 -14.93
N SER A 65 20.45 1.27 -16.25
CA SER A 65 19.20 0.82 -16.86
C SER A 65 18.96 -0.67 -16.59
N PHE A 66 19.98 -1.52 -16.71
CA PHE A 66 19.88 -2.95 -16.42
C PHE A 66 19.43 -3.19 -14.98
N GLN A 67 20.09 -2.57 -14.01
CA GLN A 67 19.72 -2.68 -12.60
C GLN A 67 18.28 -2.21 -12.32
N ASN A 68 17.82 -1.16 -13.00
CA ASN A 68 16.45 -0.68 -12.87
C ASN A 68 15.43 -1.67 -13.42
N LEU A 69 15.71 -2.28 -14.58
CA LEU A 69 14.85 -3.30 -15.19
C LEU A 69 14.77 -4.56 -14.34
N VAL A 70 15.89 -4.98 -13.74
CA VAL A 70 15.92 -6.10 -12.78
C VAL A 70 15.11 -5.79 -11.52
N LYS A 71 15.32 -4.63 -10.91
CA LYS A 71 14.55 -4.20 -9.72
C LYS A 71 13.05 -4.08 -9.97
N SER A 72 12.68 -3.78 -11.22
CA SER A 72 11.28 -3.66 -11.63
C SER A 72 10.65 -5.00 -12.03
N ASP A 73 11.40 -6.11 -11.88
CA ASP A 73 10.97 -7.46 -12.24
C ASP A 73 10.52 -7.56 -13.72
N ILE A 74 11.16 -6.78 -14.59
CA ILE A 74 10.91 -6.81 -16.05
C ILE A 74 11.83 -7.82 -16.72
N ILE A 75 13.09 -7.82 -16.30
CA ILE A 75 14.10 -8.79 -16.73
C ILE A 75 14.74 -9.45 -15.50
N SER A 76 15.19 -10.68 -15.63
CA SER A 76 16.02 -11.35 -14.61
C SER A 76 17.49 -10.96 -14.71
N GLU A 77 18.29 -11.34 -13.71
CA GLU A 77 19.73 -11.05 -13.66
C GLU A 77 20.53 -11.62 -14.84
N ASN A 78 20.01 -12.64 -15.51
CA ASN A 78 20.57 -13.20 -16.75
C ASN A 78 20.24 -12.37 -18.01
N GLY A 79 19.43 -11.31 -17.88
CA GLY A 79 19.01 -10.43 -18.98
C GLY A 79 17.81 -10.90 -19.79
N GLU A 80 17.21 -12.04 -19.46
CA GLU A 80 15.97 -12.53 -20.06
C GLU A 80 14.74 -11.84 -19.46
N PHE A 81 13.64 -11.75 -20.20
CA PHE A 81 12.38 -11.25 -19.63
C PHE A 81 11.85 -12.20 -18.56
N THR A 82 11.31 -11.64 -17.47
CA THR A 82 10.63 -12.42 -16.44
C THR A 82 9.33 -13.00 -16.98
N GLU A 83 8.78 -14.03 -16.33
CA GLU A 83 7.56 -14.72 -16.80
C GLU A 83 6.39 -13.76 -17.05
N ARG A 84 6.27 -12.70 -16.24
CA ARG A 84 5.24 -11.66 -16.38
C ARG A 84 5.31 -10.91 -17.72
N PHE A 85 6.50 -10.77 -18.29
CA PHE A 85 6.75 -10.04 -19.54
C PHE A 85 7.16 -10.93 -20.70
N ALA A 86 7.58 -12.16 -20.43
CA ALA A 86 7.81 -13.18 -21.43
C ALA A 86 6.47 -13.50 -22.11
N ARG A 87 6.29 -13.02 -23.35
CA ARG A 87 5.10 -13.38 -24.14
C ARG A 87 5.03 -14.90 -24.21
N LYS A 88 3.90 -15.48 -23.80
CA LYS A 88 3.57 -16.87 -24.13
C LYS A 88 3.59 -16.97 -25.66
N LYS A 89 4.56 -17.72 -26.18
CA LYS A 89 4.66 -18.03 -27.61
C LYS A 89 3.52 -18.94 -28.04
#